data_AF-A0A0F9PW09-F1
#
_entry.id   AF-A0A0F9PW09-F1
#
_cell.length_a   1.000
_cell.length_b   1.000
_cell.length_c   1.000
_cell.angle_alpha   90.00
_cell.angle_beta   90.00
_cell.angle_gamma   90.00
#
_symmetry.space_group_name_H-M   'P 1'
#
loop_
_entity.id
_entity.type
_entity.pdbx_description
1 polymer ?
#
loop_
_entity_poly.entity_id
_entity_poly.type
_entity_poly.pdbx_seq_one_letter_code
_entity_poly.pdbx_strand_id
1 'polypeptide(L)'
;MESCAYCEKESVSSCAICGKHLCQDHILHGLSKRNTAPAVNCANCQKKFPRKLRKNIIIMTTVFIIASIFLIYYLSTIIPF
;
A
#
# COMPACT_ATOMS: atom_id res chain seq x y z
N MET A 1 -11.53 17.67 24.27
CA MET A 1 -12.37 16.81 23.41
C MET A 1 -11.66 16.73 22.08
N GLU A 2 -11.18 15.56 21.71
CA GLU A 2 -10.46 15.40 20.44
C GLU A 2 -11.48 15.42 19.30
N SER A 3 -11.25 16.31 18.34
CA SER A 3 -12.12 16.50 17.18
C SER A 3 -11.64 15.64 16.02
N CYS A 4 -12.57 15.19 15.20
CA CYS A 4 -12.26 14.41 14.03
C CYS A 4 -11.50 15.24 13.00
N ALA A 5 -10.42 14.68 12.47
CA ALA A 5 -9.52 15.32 11.52
C ALA A 5 -10.16 15.74 10.17
N TYR A 6 -11.41 15.36 9.89
CA TYR A 6 -12.12 15.65 8.65
C TYR A 6 -13.44 16.41 8.85
N CYS A 7 -14.07 16.24 10.00
CA CYS A 7 -15.46 16.60 10.22
C CYS A 7 -15.64 17.50 11.45
N GLU A 8 -14.57 17.72 12.22
CA GLU A 8 -14.53 18.43 13.51
C GLU A 8 -15.53 17.96 14.60
N LYS A 9 -16.37 16.96 14.31
CA LYS A 9 -17.22 16.27 15.31
C LYS A 9 -16.37 15.51 16.33
N GLU A 10 -17.00 15.07 17.42
CA GLU A 10 -16.35 14.22 18.42
C GLU A 10 -15.71 12.98 17.79
N SER A 11 -14.46 12.71 18.16
CA SER A 11 -13.76 11.52 17.70
C SER A 11 -14.06 10.34 18.62
N VAL A 12 -14.34 9.18 18.02
CA VAL A 12 -14.67 7.94 18.75
C VAL A 12 -13.47 7.00 18.79
N SER A 13 -12.58 7.09 17.80
CA SER A 13 -11.39 6.23 17.71
C SER A 13 -10.26 6.90 16.95
N SER A 14 -9.03 6.42 17.14
CA SER A 14 -7.87 6.84 16.37
C SER A 14 -7.41 5.76 15.40
N CYS A 15 -6.89 6.20 14.26
CA CYS A 15 -6.30 5.36 13.21
C CYS A 15 -5.04 4.64 13.72
N ALA A 16 -5.04 3.31 13.73
CA ALA A 16 -3.91 2.53 14.27
C ALA A 16 -2.56 2.75 13.54
N ILE A 17 -2.59 3.18 12.27
CA ILE A 17 -1.38 3.42 11.46
C ILE A 17 -0.84 4.84 11.61
N CYS A 18 -1.72 5.80 11.85
CA CYS A 18 -1.45 7.22 11.64
C CYS A 18 -1.80 8.10 12.82
N GLY A 19 -2.43 7.56 13.86
CA GLY A 19 -2.84 8.27 15.08
C GLY A 19 -3.97 9.27 14.89
N LYS A 20 -4.51 9.45 13.68
CA LYS A 20 -5.58 10.45 13.43
C LYS A 20 -6.90 10.06 14.07
N HIS A 21 -7.52 11.00 14.77
CA HIS A 21 -8.84 10.91 15.41
C HIS A 21 -9.97 10.96 14.37
N LEU A 22 -10.91 10.01 14.46
CA LEU A 22 -11.99 9.79 13.48
C LEU A 22 -13.37 9.73 14.16
N CYS A 23 -14.37 10.36 13.54
CA CYS A 23 -15.78 10.29 13.93
C CYS A 23 -16.45 9.02 13.34
N GLN A 24 -17.52 8.52 13.96
CA GLN A 24 -18.23 7.28 13.59
C GLN A 24 -18.58 7.20 12.09
N ASP A 25 -19.07 8.30 11.52
CA ASP A 25 -19.45 8.39 10.10
C ASP A 25 -18.25 8.12 9.16
N HIS A 26 -17.08 8.69 9.48
CA HIS A 26 -15.88 8.54 8.67
C HIS A 26 -15.23 7.17 8.84
N ILE A 27 -15.48 6.51 9.97
CA ILE A 27 -15.15 5.10 10.15
C ILE A 27 -16.04 4.28 9.17
N LEU A 28 -17.36 4.43 9.23
CA LEU A 28 -18.29 3.62 8.43
C LEU A 28 -18.20 3.87 6.92
N HIS A 29 -18.13 5.13 6.48
CA HIS A 29 -18.08 5.48 5.06
C HIS A 29 -16.68 5.28 4.44
N GLY A 30 -15.62 5.55 5.21
CA GLY A 30 -14.22 5.47 4.75
C GLY A 30 -13.59 4.08 4.78
N LEU A 31 -14.20 3.12 5.49
CA LEU A 31 -13.80 1.71 5.56
C LEU A 31 -14.52 0.80 4.56
N SER A 32 -15.44 1.33 3.76
CA SER A 32 -16.14 0.54 2.76
C SER A 32 -15.16 0.05 1.68
N LYS A 33 -15.04 -1.29 1.56
CA LYS A 33 -14.18 -2.09 0.67
C LYS A 33 -12.70 -2.25 1.06
N ARG A 34 -12.43 -3.02 2.13
CA ARG A 34 -11.69 -4.31 2.07
C ARG A 34 -11.51 -4.85 3.50
N ASN A 35 -12.54 -5.55 3.99
CA ASN A 35 -12.63 -6.16 5.33
C ASN A 35 -11.67 -7.35 5.52
N THR A 36 -10.36 -7.13 5.42
CA THR A 36 -9.36 -8.15 5.80
C THR A 36 -8.33 -7.65 6.82
N ALA A 37 -8.48 -6.42 7.34
CA ALA A 37 -7.63 -5.91 8.41
C ALA A 37 -8.44 -5.67 9.70
N PRO A 38 -8.05 -6.24 10.86
CA PRO A 38 -8.73 -6.06 12.14
C PRO A 38 -8.57 -4.66 12.77
N ALA A 39 -7.93 -3.71 12.07
CA ALA A 39 -7.65 -2.37 12.59
C ALA A 39 -8.37 -1.29 11.77
N VAL A 40 -8.97 -0.31 12.48
CA VAL A 40 -9.57 0.90 11.90
C VAL A 40 -8.47 1.72 11.24
N ASN A 41 -8.34 1.57 9.92
CA ASN A 41 -7.33 2.28 9.13
C ASN A 41 -7.99 3.43 8.38
N CYS A 42 -7.38 4.61 8.40
CA CYS A 42 -7.89 5.77 7.67
C CYS A 42 -7.94 5.51 6.15
N ALA A 43 -8.89 6.09 5.41
CA ALA A 43 -8.99 5.91 3.95
C ALA A 43 -7.68 6.25 3.21
N ASN A 44 -6.93 7.27 3.66
CA ASN A 44 -5.61 7.62 3.11
C ASN A 44 -4.51 6.58 3.43
N CYS A 45 -4.65 5.86 4.54
CA CYS A 45 -3.77 4.79 4.99
C CYS A 45 -4.05 3.51 4.20
N GLN A 46 -5.34 3.22 3.97
CA GLN A 46 -5.80 2.10 3.16
C GLN A 46 -5.49 2.30 1.67
N LYS A 47 -5.56 3.55 1.15
CA LYS A 47 -5.14 3.88 -0.22
C LYS A 47 -3.64 3.65 -0.44
N LYS A 48 -2.84 3.69 0.64
CA LYS A 48 -1.43 3.27 0.66
C LYS A 48 -1.27 1.75 0.84
N PHE A 49 -2.13 0.94 0.21
CA PHE A 49 -1.87 -0.48 -0.03
C PHE A 49 -0.38 -0.68 -0.31
N PRO A 50 0.29 -1.60 0.40
CA PRO A 50 1.56 -1.31 1.03
C PRO A 50 2.53 -0.85 -0.05
N ARG A 51 2.92 0.42 0.00
CA ARG A 51 3.95 0.98 -0.91
C ARG A 51 5.18 0.06 -0.95
N LYS A 52 5.44 -0.66 0.13
CA LYS A 52 6.42 -1.75 0.23
C LYS A 52 6.15 -2.90 -0.75
N LEU A 53 4.95 -3.48 -0.80
CA LEU A 53 4.58 -4.54 -1.76
C LEU A 53 4.71 -4.05 -3.21
N ARG A 54 4.22 -2.85 -3.52
CA ARG A 54 4.36 -2.28 -4.88
C ARG A 54 5.84 -2.10 -5.26
N LYS A 55 6.66 -1.59 -4.33
CA LYS A 55 8.12 -1.46 -4.53
C LYS A 55 8.77 -2.83 -4.75
N ASN A 56 8.43 -3.82 -3.92
CA ASN A 56 9.00 -5.16 -4.02
C ASN A 56 8.65 -5.81 -5.35
N ILE A 57 7.40 -5.69 -5.83
CA ILE A 57 7.00 -6.20 -7.15
C ILE A 57 7.84 -5.55 -8.25
N ILE A 58 7.96 -4.22 -8.25
CA ILE A 58 8.76 -3.50 -9.25
C ILE A 58 10.21 -3.97 -9.23
N ILE A 59 10.83 -4.08 -8.04
CA ILE A 59 12.22 -4.54 -7.90
C ILE A 59 12.37 -5.96 -8.47
N MET A 60 11.51 -6.90 -8.08
CA MET A 60 11.59 -8.28 -8.56
C MET A 60 11.42 -8.37 -10.09
N THR A 61 10.48 -7.60 -10.66
CA THR A 61 10.30 -7.54 -12.11
C THR A 61 11.54 -6.95 -12.81
N THR A 62 12.13 -5.88 -12.28
CA THR A 62 13.33 -5.28 -12.89
C THR A 62 14.53 -6.22 -12.86
N VAL A 63 14.73 -6.95 -11.75
CA VAL A 63 15.82 -7.93 -11.62
C VAL A 63 15.66 -9.06 -12.63
N PHE A 64 14.43 -9.57 -12.79
CA PHE A 64 14.14 -10.66 -13.74
C PHE A 64 14.40 -10.25 -15.21
N ILE A 65 14.03 -9.02 -15.58
CA ILE A 65 14.28 -8.47 -16.92
C ILE A 65 15.79 -8.36 -17.18
N ILE A 66 16.54 -7.80 -16.23
CA ILE A 66 17.99 -7.64 -16.35
C ILE A 66 18.66 -9.01 -16.49
N ALA A 67 18.31 -9.97 -15.63
CA ALA A 67 18.84 -11.33 -15.69
C ALA A 67 18.54 -12.02 -17.04
N SER A 68 17.33 -11.81 -17.57
CA SER A 68 16.93 -12.35 -18.88
C SER A 68 17.77 -11.75 -20.01
N ILE A 69 18.03 -10.44 -20.00
CA ILE A 69 18.88 -9.77 -20.99
C ILE A 69 20.32 -10.30 -20.94
N PHE A 70 20.88 -10.44 -19.73
CA PHE A 70 22.22 -11.00 -19.55
C PHE A 70 22.31 -12.45 -20.06
N LEU A 71 21.30 -13.26 -19.79
CA LEU A 71 21.24 -14.65 -20.25
C LEU A 71 21.19 -14.72 -21.78
N ILE A 72 20.36 -13.88 -22.42
CA ILE A 72 20.27 -13.81 -23.88
C ILE A 72 21.62 -13.40 -24.47
N TYR A 73 22.25 -12.35 -23.93
CA TYR A 73 23.58 -11.90 -24.38
C TYR A 73 24.63 -13.02 -24.27
N TYR A 74 24.66 -13.72 -23.14
CA TYR A 74 25.58 -14.84 -22.92
C TYR A 74 25.35 -15.96 -23.94
N LEU A 75 24.09 -16.35 -24.17
CA LEU A 75 23.74 -17.35 -25.19
C LEU A 75 24.17 -16.90 -26.60
N SER A 76 24.02 -15.62 -26.94
CA SER A 76 24.48 -15.04 -28.21
C SER A 76 25.99 -15.06 -28.38
N THR A 77 26.78 -15.05 -27.30
CA THR A 77 28.24 -15.18 -27.37
C THR A 77 28.73 -16.62 -27.53
N ILE A 78 27.92 -17.61 -27.12
CA ILE A 78 28.28 -19.03 -27.17
C ILE A 78 27.89 -19.69 -28.48
N ILE A 79 26.79 -19.24 -29.09
CA ILE A 79 26.34 -19.75 -30.38
C ILE A 79 26.92 -18.82 -31.46
N PRO A 80 28.06 -19.15 -32.10
CA PRO A 80 28.52 -18.40 -33.24
C PRO A 80 27.50 -18.63 -34.36
N PHE A 81 26.81 -17.56 -34.77
CA PHE A 81 26.13 -17.53 -36.06
C PHE A 81 27.16 -17.40 -37.17
#